data_AF-A0A953RMF0-F1
#
_entry.id   AF-A0A953RMF0-F1
#
_cell.length_a   1.000
_cell.length_b   1.000
_cell.length_c   1.000
_cell.angle_alpha   90.00
_cell.angle_beta   90.00
_cell.angle_gamma   90.00
#
_symmetry.space_group_name_H-M   'P 1'
#
loop_
_entity.id
_entity.type
_entity.pdbx_description
1 polymer ?
#
loop_
_entity_poly.entity_id
_entity_poly.type
_entity_poly.pdbx_seq_one_letter_code
_entity_poly.pdbx_strand_id
1 'polypeptide(L)' 'MSSVAGGKKNREFDPVTFLATIGEGRKSLTVSRKQGVFTQGDPADAVFYIHKGKVRLTVVSKIGKEATIAILAEG' A
#
# COMPACT_ATOMS: atom_id res chain seq x y z
N MET A 1 4.54 -10.93 -48.54
CA MET A 1 4.23 -11.82 -47.41
C MET A 1 5.19 -11.48 -46.27
N SER A 2 4.65 -11.23 -45.08
CA SER A 2 5.25 -11.46 -43.74
C SER A 2 4.48 -10.63 -42.73
N SER A 3 3.39 -11.21 -42.22
CA SER A 3 2.64 -10.69 -41.09
C SER A 3 3.46 -10.91 -39.82
N VAL A 4 3.84 -9.84 -39.13
CA VAL A 4 4.37 -9.95 -37.76
C VAL A 4 3.17 -10.21 -36.85
N ALA A 5 2.91 -11.48 -36.60
CA ALA A 5 1.98 -11.92 -35.58
C ALA A 5 2.53 -11.51 -34.21
N GLY A 6 2.15 -10.31 -33.76
CA GLY A 6 2.27 -9.91 -32.36
C GLY A 6 1.33 -10.79 -31.53
N GLY A 7 1.86 -11.92 -31.04
CA GLY A 7 1.13 -12.78 -30.12
C GLY A 7 0.64 -11.95 -28.95
N LYS A 8 -0.69 -11.82 -28.82
CA LYS A 8 -1.32 -11.23 -27.64
C LYS A 8 -0.96 -12.10 -26.43
N LYS A 9 0.16 -11.79 -25.77
CA LYS A 9 0.46 -12.36 -24.46
C LYS A 9 -0.63 -11.83 -23.55
N ASN A 10 -1.57 -12.70 -23.19
CA ASN A 10 -2.55 -12.44 -22.16
C ASN A 10 -1.78 -12.33 -20.84
N ARG A 11 -1.22 -11.13 -20.56
CA ARG A 11 -0.55 -10.84 -19.31
C ARG A 11 -1.65 -10.68 -18.27
N GLU A 12 -1.89 -11.75 -17.55
CA GLU A 12 -2.73 -11.72 -16.36
C GLU A 12 -2.16 -10.64 -15.41
N PHE A 13 -3.01 -9.71 -15.00
CA PHE A 13 -2.62 -8.67 -14.07
C PHE A 13 -2.64 -9.23 -12.66
N ASP A 14 -1.47 -9.32 -12.04
CA ASP A 14 -1.35 -9.69 -10.63
C ASP A 14 -1.25 -8.41 -9.77
N PRO A 15 -2.32 -8.03 -9.03
CA PRO A 15 -2.32 -6.85 -8.19
C PRO A 15 -1.29 -6.92 -7.05
N VAL A 16 -1.01 -8.11 -6.53
CA VAL A 16 -0.06 -8.29 -5.42
C VAL A 16 1.34 -7.97 -5.91
N THR A 17 1.75 -8.57 -7.03
CA THR A 17 3.06 -8.28 -7.64
C THR A 17 3.15 -6.82 -8.08
N PHE A 18 2.08 -6.25 -8.63
CA PHE A 18 2.08 -4.86 -9.07
C PHE A 18 2.24 -3.86 -7.91
N LEU A 19 1.59 -4.09 -6.78
CA LEU A 19 1.67 -3.20 -5.60
C LEU A 19 2.95 -3.42 -4.79
N ALA A 20 3.51 -4.63 -4.82
CA ALA A 20 4.78 -4.96 -4.15
C ALA A 20 6.03 -4.44 -4.88
N THR A 21 5.91 -4.07 -6.17
CA THR A 21 7.06 -3.66 -6.98
C THR A 21 7.29 -2.14 -6.96
N ILE A 22 8.56 -1.76 -6.84
CA ILE A 22 9.00 -0.37 -7.02
C ILE A 22 8.87 -0.03 -8.51
N GLY A 23 8.30 1.14 -8.81
CA GLY A 23 8.10 1.62 -10.17
C GLY A 23 7.78 3.10 -10.17
N GLU A 24 7.58 3.67 -11.35
CA GLU A 24 7.20 5.08 -11.48
C GLU A 24 5.91 5.36 -10.68
N GLY A 25 5.94 6.38 -9.82
CA GLY A 25 4.84 6.70 -8.90
C GLY A 25 4.74 5.80 -7.65
N ARG A 26 5.60 4.80 -7.47
CA ARG A 26 5.60 3.90 -6.28
C ARG A 26 6.91 3.99 -5.52
N LYS A 27 6.83 4.30 -4.23
CA LYS A 27 7.99 4.41 -3.33
C LYS A 27 7.94 3.32 -2.26
N SER A 28 9.07 2.66 -2.02
CA SER A 28 9.22 1.77 -0.87
C SER A 28 9.58 2.59 0.37
N LEU A 29 8.89 2.34 1.49
CA LEU A 29 9.12 2.99 2.78
C LEU A 29 9.34 1.92 3.84
N THR A 30 10.42 2.02 4.60
CA THR A 30 10.64 1.20 5.80
C THR A 30 10.32 2.05 7.02
N VAL A 31 9.43 1.54 7.87
CA VAL A 31 8.96 2.22 9.08
C VAL A 31 9.36 1.41 10.30
N SER A 32 9.98 2.07 11.28
CA SER A 32 10.39 1.41 12.52
C SER A 32 9.20 1.05 13.39
N ARG A 33 9.36 0.06 14.28
CA ARG A 33 8.29 -0.30 15.22
C ARG A 33 7.89 0.93 16.06
N LYS A 34 6.57 1.18 16.15
CA LYS A 34 5.96 2.35 16.83
C LYS A 34 6.18 3.71 16.15
N GLN A 35 6.86 3.76 15.00
CA GLN A 35 6.89 4.97 14.19
C GLN A 35 5.55 5.12 13.45
N GLY A 36 5.04 6.36 13.38
CA GLY A 36 3.83 6.68 12.64
C GLY A 36 4.05 6.57 11.14
N VAL A 37 3.05 6.05 10.41
CA VAL A 37 3.04 6.02 8.94
C VAL A 37 2.38 7.29 8.39
N PHE A 38 1.23 7.65 8.96
CA PHE A 38 0.48 8.88 8.71
C PHE A 38 -0.31 9.27 9.97
N THR A 39 -0.83 10.49 10.04
CA THR A 39 -1.66 10.95 11.15
C THR A 39 -3.07 11.31 10.69
N GLN A 40 -4.06 11.04 11.54
CA GLN A 40 -5.45 11.41 11.27
C GLN A 40 -5.56 12.93 11.10
N GLY A 41 -6.13 13.36 9.98
CA GLY A 41 -6.26 14.78 9.62
C GLY A 41 -5.24 15.25 8.59
N ASP A 42 -4.19 14.48 8.35
CA ASP A 42 -3.25 14.76 7.27
C ASP A 42 -3.92 14.58 5.89
N PRO A 43 -3.47 15.31 4.85
CA PRO A 43 -3.93 15.09 3.48
C PRO A 43 -3.76 13.63 3.04
N ALA A 44 -4.78 13.08 2.39
CA ALA A 44 -4.74 11.74 1.82
C ALA A 44 -4.27 11.78 0.36
N ASP A 45 -2.97 11.96 0.15
CA ASP A 45 -2.33 12.08 -1.18
C ASP A 45 -1.70 10.79 -1.70
N ALA A 46 -1.67 9.73 -0.87
CA ALA A 46 -1.08 8.43 -1.21
C ALA A 46 -1.90 7.24 -0.68
N VAL A 47 -1.71 6.08 -1.31
CA VAL A 47 -2.21 4.79 -0.85
C VAL A 47 -1.03 3.94 -0.39
N PHE A 48 -1.16 3.35 0.81
CA PHE A 48 -0.11 2.50 1.39
C PHE A 48 -0.44 1.03 1.21
N TYR A 49 0.57 0.26 0.81
CA TYR A 49 0.52 -1.19 0.70
C TYR A 49 1.48 -1.82 1.71
N ILE A 50 1.01 -2.77 2.52
CA ILE A 50 1.84 -3.44 3.53
C ILE A 50 2.55 -4.60 2.85
N HIS A 51 3.76 -4.34 2.35
CA HIS A 51 4.57 -5.39 1.72
C HIS A 51 5.11 -6.41 2.74
N LYS A 52 5.37 -5.99 3.98
CA LYS A 52 5.86 -6.87 5.05
C LYS A 52 5.49 -6.32 6.43
N GLY A 53 5.07 -7.21 7.33
CA GLY A 53 4.84 -6.88 8.74
C GLY A 53 3.38 -6.53 9.06
N LYS A 54 3.18 -5.71 10.10
CA LYS A 54 1.85 -5.36 10.61
C LYS A 54 1.77 -3.89 11.01
N VAL A 55 0.64 -3.26 10.73
CA VAL A 55 0.34 -1.86 11.09
C VAL A 55 -0.88 -1.83 11.99
N ARG A 56 -0.80 -1.06 13.08
CA ARG A 56 -1.95 -0.79 13.95
C ARG A 56 -2.63 0.48 13.48
N LEU A 57 -3.91 0.40 13.13
CA LEU A 57 -4.71 1.55 12.76
C LEU A 57 -5.48 2.05 13.97
N THR A 58 -5.30 3.32 14.30
CA THR A 58 -5.96 3.98 15.42
C THR A 58 -6.73 5.21 14.96
N VAL A 59 -7.70 5.63 15.78
CA VAL A 59 -8.47 6.86 15.59
C VAL A 59 -8.47 7.64 16.90
N VAL A 60 -8.41 8.96 16.79
CA VAL A 60 -8.56 9.90 17.89
C VAL A 60 -9.96 10.49 17.84
N SER A 61 -10.69 10.38 18.96
CA SER A 61 -12.02 10.95 19.15
C SER A 61 -11.98 12.47 19.33
N LYS A 62 -13.13 13.13 19.18
CA LYS A 62 -13.25 14.60 19.40
C LYS A 62 -12.81 15.05 20.79
N ILE A 63 -12.85 14.17 21.78
CA ILE A 63 -12.42 14.43 23.16
C ILE A 63 -10.95 14.03 23.42
N GLY A 64 -10.18 13.71 22.37
CA GLY A 64 -8.75 13.42 22.46
C GLY A 64 -8.39 11.97 22.85
N LYS A 65 -9.36 11.06 22.99
CA LYS A 65 -9.07 9.64 23.29
C LYS A 65 -8.73 8.86 22.02
N GLU A 66 -7.65 8.09 22.06
CA GLU A 66 -7.21 7.18 20.99
C GLU A 66 -7.78 5.77 21.19
N ALA A 67 -8.23 5.14 20.10
CA ALA A 67 -8.69 3.76 20.09
C ALA A 67 -8.13 3.00 18.88
N THR A 68 -7.83 1.72 19.06
CA THR A 68 -7.45 0.82 17.95
C THR A 68 -8.68 0.30 17.25
N ILE A 69 -8.72 0.44 15.92
CA ILE A 69 -9.86 -0.01 15.10
C ILE A 69 -9.51 -1.20 14.21
N ALA A 70 -8.24 -1.38 13.88
CA ALA A 70 -7.77 -2.54 13.12
C ALA A 70 -6.29 -2.84 13.35
N ILE A 71 -5.91 -4.09 13.13
CA ILE A 71 -4.53 -4.51 12.91
C ILE A 71 -4.46 -5.03 11.48
N LEU A 72 -3.72 -4.34 10.62
CA LEU A 72 -3.53 -4.68 9.22
C LEU A 72 -2.25 -5.50 9.07
N ALA A 73 -2.31 -6.59 8.32
CA ALA A 73 -1.17 -7.44 8.01
C ALA A 73 -0.72 -7.24 6.56
N GLU A 74 0.37 -7.91 6.18
CA GLU A 74 0.82 -7.98 4.79
C GLU A 74 -0.23 -8.62 3.86
N GLY A 75 -0.30 -8.13 2.62
CA GLY A 75 -1.23 -8.65 1.61
C GLY A 75 -2.00 -7.57 0.88
#